data_AF-A0A504J9X7-F1
#
_entry.id   AF-A0A504J9X7-F1
#
_cell.length_a   1.000
_cell.length_b   1.000
_cell.length_c   1.000
_cell.angle_alpha   90.00
_cell.angle_beta   90.00
_cell.angle_gamma   90.00
#
_symmetry.space_group_name_H-M   'P 1'
#
loop_
_entity.id
_entity.type
_entity.pdbx_description
1 polymer ?
#
loop_
_entity_poly.entity_id
_entity_poly.type
_entity_poly.pdbx_seq_one_letter_code
_entity_poly.pdbx_strand_id
1 'polypeptide(L)'
;MVILKKIRSATLIEVLTASVLIVIVFMIASLSFNNVFTNQIQRDQSAVENRIKELEYLFIHKEIKIPYTEDFDEWEITIMSVEKEIVLSYIKENNTYEKKLFVR
;
A
#
# COMPACT_ATOMS: atom_id res chain seq x y z
N MET A 1 -36.03 -9.00 51.76
CA MET A 1 -35.81 -7.55 51.56
C MET A 1 -35.24 -7.37 50.17
N VAL A 2 -36.06 -6.92 49.22
CA VAL A 2 -35.70 -6.81 47.81
C VAL A 2 -35.33 -5.36 47.54
N ILE A 3 -34.05 -5.09 47.30
CA ILE A 3 -33.54 -3.73 47.11
C ILE A 3 -33.70 -3.37 45.62
N LEU A 4 -34.84 -2.77 45.26
CA LEU A 4 -34.97 -2.03 44.00
C LEU A 4 -34.28 -0.68 44.17
N LYS A 5 -32.96 -0.64 43.97
CA LYS A 5 -32.17 0.60 44.05
C LYS A 5 -32.46 1.44 42.80
N LYS A 6 -33.22 2.54 42.97
CA LYS A 6 -33.51 3.49 41.88
C LYS A 6 -32.21 4.17 41.44
N ILE A 7 -31.61 3.69 40.37
CA ILE A 7 -30.45 4.33 39.74
C ILE A 7 -30.92 5.70 39.23
N ARG A 8 -30.23 6.78 39.58
CA ARG A 8 -30.60 8.12 39.10
C ARG A 8 -30.46 8.12 37.57
N SER A 9 -31.54 8.38 36.83
CA SER A 9 -31.52 8.43 35.36
C SER A 9 -30.43 9.36 34.79
N ALA A 10 -30.01 10.37 35.57
CA ALA A 10 -28.89 11.25 35.25
C ALA A 10 -27.58 10.48 34.95
N THR A 11 -27.28 9.41 35.69
CA THR A 11 -26.03 8.64 35.47
C THR A 11 -26.09 7.75 34.24
N LEU A 12 -27.29 7.34 33.80
CA LEU A 12 -27.44 6.53 32.59
C LEU A 12 -27.16 7.37 31.33
N ILE A 13 -27.70 8.60 31.29
CA ILE A 13 -27.48 9.54 30.18
C ILE A 13 -26.01 9.94 30.09
N GLU A 14 -25.36 10.19 31.23
CA GLU A 14 -23.93 10.50 31.29
C GLU A 14 -23.07 9.35 30.71
N VAL A 15 -23.33 8.11 31.10
CA VAL A 15 -22.58 6.95 30.58
C VAL A 15 -22.85 6.73 29.08
N LEU A 16 -24.08 6.94 28.62
CA LEU A 16 -24.42 6.83 27.19
C LEU A 16 -23.78 7.94 26.35
N THR A 17 -23.76 9.17 26.83
CA THR A 17 -23.12 10.28 26.11
C THR A 17 -21.62 10.09 26.05
N ALA A 18 -20.99 9.68 27.15
CA ALA A 18 -19.57 9.33 27.19
C ALA A 18 -19.23 8.19 26.22
N SER A 19 -20.04 7.13 26.15
CA SER A 19 -19.80 6.01 25.23
C SER A 19 -19.92 6.42 23.76
N VAL A 20 -20.89 7.27 23.42
CA VAL A 20 -21.02 7.83 22.06
C VAL A 20 -19.79 8.67 21.69
N LEU A 21 -19.31 9.52 22.60
CA LEU A 21 -18.09 10.30 22.36
C LEU A 21 -16.87 9.41 22.14
N ILE A 22 -16.71 8.35 22.94
CA ILE A 22 -15.63 7.37 22.77
C ILE A 22 -15.70 6.72 21.38
N VAL A 23 -16.89 6.27 20.96
CA VAL A 23 -17.09 5.66 19.63
C VAL A 23 -16.73 6.62 18.50
N ILE A 24 -17.14 7.89 18.60
CA ILE A 24 -16.81 8.92 17.60
C ILE A 24 -15.28 9.12 17.51
N VAL A 25 -14.61 9.24 18.65
CA VAL A 25 -13.15 9.41 18.68
C VAL A 25 -12.44 8.19 18.08
N PHE A 26 -12.86 6.97 18.42
CA PHE A 26 -12.30 5.75 17.83
C PHE A 26 -12.54 5.66 16.33
N MET A 27 -13.70 6.10 15.85
CA MET A 27 -14.00 6.13 14.42
C MET A 27 -13.07 7.08 13.68
N ILE A 28 -12.90 8.31 14.18
CA ILE A 28 -11.98 9.29 13.59
C ILE A 28 -10.54 8.77 13.62
N ALA A 29 -10.11 8.18 14.74
CA ALA A 29 -8.78 7.60 14.87
C ALA A 29 -8.56 6.45 13.87
N SER A 30 -9.53 5.54 13.73
CA SER A 30 -9.47 4.41 12.79
C SER A 30 -9.36 4.88 11.34
N LEU A 31 -10.18 5.85 10.95
CA LEU A 31 -10.13 6.43 9.61
C LEU A 31 -8.79 7.15 9.35
N SER A 32 -8.31 7.91 10.34
CA SER A 32 -7.01 8.59 10.26
C SER A 32 -5.86 7.60 10.10
N PHE A 33 -5.86 6.53 10.90
CA PHE A 33 -4.85 5.49 10.83
C PHE A 33 -4.88 4.75 9.49
N ASN A 34 -6.07 4.41 8.99
CA ASN A 34 -6.23 3.77 7.68
C ASN A 34 -5.63 4.61 6.55
N ASN A 35 -5.88 5.93 6.59
CA ASN A 35 -5.32 6.84 5.59
C ASN A 35 -3.79 6.94 5.70
N VAL A 36 -3.25 7.04 6.91
CA VAL A 36 -1.78 7.08 7.12
C VAL A 36 -1.13 5.78 6.64
N PHE A 37 -1.69 4.63 7.03
CA PHE A 37 -1.18 3.31 6.65
C PHE A 37 -1.22 3.10 5.13
N THR A 38 -2.33 3.46 4.49
CA THR A 38 -2.48 3.37 3.03
C THR A 38 -1.47 4.28 2.31
N ASN A 39 -1.28 5.51 2.79
CA ASN A 39 -0.33 6.44 2.20
C ASN A 39 1.13 5.97 2.36
N GLN A 40 1.46 5.32 3.47
CA GLN A 40 2.78 4.72 3.68
C GLN A 40 3.06 3.65 2.62
N ILE A 41 2.15 2.70 2.44
CA ILE A 41 2.28 1.62 1.45
C ILE A 41 2.35 2.15 0.03
N GLN A 42 1.51 3.14 -0.32
CA GLN A 42 1.53 3.74 -1.66
C GLN A 42 2.85 4.48 -1.96
N ARG A 43 3.46 5.12 -0.95
CA ARG A 43 4.78 5.76 -1.11
C ARG A 43 5.87 4.75 -1.40
N ASP A 44 5.87 3.61 -0.72
CA ASP A 44 6.85 2.54 -0.95
C ASP A 44 6.74 1.98 -2.38
N GLN A 45 5.53 1.88 -2.94
CA GLN A 45 5.33 1.48 -4.33
C GLN A 45 5.69 2.57 -5.35
N SER A 46 5.55 3.85 -4.99
CA SER A 46 5.84 4.96 -5.91
C SER A 46 7.32 5.00 -6.34
N ALA A 47 8.24 4.60 -5.47
CA ALA A 47 9.67 4.55 -5.78
C ALA A 47 9.99 3.52 -6.87
N VAL A 48 9.48 2.29 -6.73
CA VAL A 48 9.66 1.23 -7.73
C VAL A 48 8.96 1.58 -9.04
N GLU A 49 7.74 2.15 -9.00
CA GLU A 49 7.04 2.57 -10.21
C GLU A 49 7.83 3.60 -11.03
N ASN A 50 8.46 4.56 -10.35
CA ASN A 50 9.31 5.55 -11.00
C ASN A 50 10.56 4.89 -11.61
N ARG A 51 11.19 3.95 -10.89
CA ARG A 51 12.34 3.21 -11.40
C ARG A 51 11.97 2.37 -12.63
N ILE A 52 10.82 1.71 -12.63
CA ILE A 52 10.32 0.95 -13.79
C ILE A 52 10.11 1.85 -15.00
N LYS A 53 9.54 3.06 -14.82
CA LYS A 53 9.37 4.03 -15.91
C LYS A 53 10.71 4.52 -16.47
N GLU A 54 11.68 4.74 -15.59
CA GLU A 54 13.04 5.10 -16.01
C GLU A 54 13.71 3.98 -16.82
N LEU A 55 13.61 2.72 -16.36
CA LEU A 55 14.14 1.57 -17.08
C LEU A 55 13.45 1.37 -18.44
N GLU A 56 12.14 1.58 -18.51
CA GLU A 56 11.40 1.58 -19.79
C GLU A 56 11.90 2.69 -20.73
N TYR A 57 12.14 3.90 -20.21
CA TYR A 57 12.70 4.99 -20.99
C TYR A 57 14.10 4.66 -21.53
N LEU A 58 15.00 4.18 -20.68
CA LEU A 58 16.36 3.80 -21.07
C LEU A 58 16.36 2.64 -22.07
N PHE A 59 15.41 1.71 -21.92
CA PHE A 59 15.21 0.60 -22.85
C PHE A 59 14.83 1.10 -24.25
N ILE A 60 13.83 2.00 -24.34
CA ILE A 60 13.40 2.61 -25.62
C ILE A 60 14.56 3.34 -26.31
N HIS A 61 15.41 4.01 -25.54
CA HIS A 61 16.56 4.76 -26.05
C HIS A 61 17.81 3.90 -26.25
N LYS A 62 17.71 2.58 -26.04
CA LYS A 62 18.81 1.60 -26.20
C LYS A 62 20.02 1.91 -25.32
N GLU A 63 19.82 2.58 -24.20
CA GLU A 63 20.87 2.91 -23.24
C GLU A 63 21.14 1.77 -22.24
N ILE A 64 20.24 0.78 -22.17
CA ILE A 64 20.45 -0.45 -21.41
C ILE A 64 20.61 -1.67 -22.34
N LYS A 65 21.49 -2.58 -21.96
CA LYS A 65 21.71 -3.87 -22.63
C LYS A 65 20.91 -4.95 -21.93
N ILE A 66 20.28 -5.82 -22.70
CA ILE A 66 19.51 -6.97 -22.20
C ILE A 66 20.37 -8.24 -22.31
N PRO A 67 20.33 -9.17 -21.32
CA PRO A 67 19.53 -9.12 -20.10
C PRO A 67 20.05 -8.09 -19.10
N TYR A 68 19.14 -7.48 -18.35
CA TYR A 68 19.44 -6.52 -17.30
C TYR A 68 18.81 -6.98 -15.99
N THR A 69 19.57 -6.94 -14.91
CA THR A 69 19.09 -7.29 -13.57
C THR A 69 19.60 -6.24 -12.58
N GLU A 70 18.73 -5.84 -11.67
CA GLU A 70 19.01 -4.82 -10.65
C GLU A 70 18.24 -5.12 -9.36
N ASP A 71 18.91 -4.94 -8.23
CA ASP A 71 18.27 -4.92 -6.92
C ASP A 71 18.00 -3.46 -6.53
N PHE A 72 16.72 -3.10 -6.39
CA PHE A 72 16.29 -1.73 -6.07
C PHE A 72 15.30 -1.75 -4.90
N ASP A 73 15.68 -1.21 -3.75
CA ASP A 73 14.79 -1.01 -2.59
C ASP A 73 13.97 -2.28 -2.20
N GLU A 74 14.68 -3.40 -2.08
CA GLU A 74 14.14 -4.76 -1.81
C GLU A 74 13.35 -5.39 -2.98
N TRP A 75 13.33 -4.76 -4.15
CA TRP A 75 12.80 -5.32 -5.38
C TRP A 75 13.90 -5.91 -6.23
N GLU A 76 13.71 -7.14 -6.70
CA GLU A 76 14.55 -7.74 -7.74
C GLU A 76 13.90 -7.44 -9.10
N ILE A 77 14.54 -6.58 -9.89
CA ILE A 77 14.07 -6.16 -11.21
C ILE A 77 14.88 -6.88 -12.27
N THR A 78 14.21 -7.55 -13.21
CA THR A 78 14.85 -8.26 -14.31
C THR A 78 14.19 -7.91 -15.64
N ILE A 79 14.98 -7.66 -16.67
CA ILE A 79 14.53 -7.42 -18.04
C ILE A 79 15.13 -8.50 -18.93
N MET A 80 14.27 -9.33 -19.51
CA MET A 80 14.66 -10.46 -20.36
C MET A 80 13.95 -10.42 -21.70
N SER A 81 14.58 -11.00 -22.73
CA SER A 81 13.89 -11.30 -23.98
C SER A 81 13.34 -12.73 -23.92
N VAL A 82 12.02 -12.86 -24.01
CA VAL A 82 11.30 -14.15 -24.03
C VAL A 82 10.51 -14.21 -25.33
N GLU A 83 10.77 -15.22 -26.16
CA GLU A 83 10.00 -15.50 -27.39
C GLU A 83 9.79 -14.31 -28.35
N LYS A 84 10.80 -13.43 -28.48
CA LYS A 84 10.82 -12.18 -29.29
C LYS A 84 10.10 -10.99 -28.68
N GLU A 85 9.56 -11.11 -27.47
CA GLU A 85 9.08 -9.99 -26.66
C GLU A 85 10.12 -9.64 -25.59
N ILE A 86 10.11 -8.40 -25.11
CA ILE A 86 10.96 -7.98 -24.00
C ILE A 86 10.05 -7.78 -22.79
N VAL A 87 10.33 -8.53 -21.74
CA VAL A 87 9.52 -8.56 -20.52
C VAL A 87 10.35 -8.00 -19.39
N LEU A 88 9.78 -7.00 -18.71
CA LEU A 88 10.27 -6.48 -17.45
C LEU A 88 9.51 -7.18 -16.34
N SER A 89 10.21 -7.94 -15.50
CA SER A 89 9.68 -8.54 -14.28
C SER A 89 10.27 -7.84 -13.06
N TYR A 90 9.46 -7.69 -12.01
CA TYR A 90 9.93 -7.19 -10.72
C TYR A 90 9.27 -7.99 -9.60
N ILE A 91 10.08 -8.42 -8.62
CA ILE A 91 9.68 -9.36 -7.57
C ILE A 91 9.90 -8.71 -6.21
N LYS A 92 8.88 -8.81 -5.32
CA LYS A 92 9.00 -8.47 -3.90
C LYS A 92 8.23 -9.46 -3.06
N GLU A 93 8.88 -10.01 -2.03
CA GLU A 93 8.27 -10.89 -1.02
C GLU A 93 7.31 -11.94 -1.60
N ASN A 94 7.75 -12.65 -2.64
CA ASN A 94 7.01 -13.73 -3.32
C ASN A 94 5.88 -13.28 -4.28
N ASN A 95 5.70 -11.98 -4.52
CA ASN A 95 4.82 -11.44 -5.57
C ASN A 95 5.64 -11.06 -6.80
N THR A 96 5.32 -11.66 -7.95
CA THR A 96 5.93 -11.35 -9.24
C THR A 96 5.00 -10.47 -10.06
N TYR A 97 5.52 -9.34 -10.53
CA TYR A 97 4.82 -8.46 -11.44
C TYR A 97 5.55 -8.45 -12.79
N GLU A 98 4.79 -8.58 -13.86
CA GLU A 98 5.33 -8.61 -15.23
C GLU A 98 4.73 -7.49 -16.07
N LYS A 99 5.59 -6.80 -16.82
CA LYS A 99 5.21 -5.79 -17.78
C LYS A 99 5.89 -6.08 -19.13
N LYS A 100 5.08 -6.25 -20.17
CA LYS A 100 5.57 -6.37 -21.54
C LYS A 100 6.02 -5.01 -22.05
N LEU A 101 7.27 -4.92 -22.50
CA LEU A 101 7.83 -3.73 -23.14
C LEU A 101 7.65 -3.86 -24.66
N PHE A 102 6.75 -3.05 -25.22
CA PHE A 102 6.55 -2.98 -26.67
C PHE A 102 7.54 -1.98 -27.27
N VAL A 103 8.44 -2.48 -28.11
CA VAL A 103 9.20 -1.61 -29.02
C VAL A 103 8.32 -1.36 -30.23
N ARG A 104 7.95 -0.10 -30.46
CA ARG A 104 7.18 0.32 -31.63
C ARG A 104 8.07 0.51 -32.85
#